data_AF-A0A844XAL8-F1
#
_entry.id   AF-A0A844XAL8-F1
#
_cell.length_a   1.000
_cell.length_b   1.000
_cell.length_c   1.000
_cell.angle_alpha   90.00
_cell.angle_beta   90.00
_cell.angle_gamma   90.00
#
_symmetry.space_group_name_H-M   'P 1'
#
loop_
_entity.id
_entity.type
_entity.pdbx_description
1 polymer ?
#
loop_
_entity_poly.entity_id
_entity_poly.type
_entity_poly.pdbx_seq_one_letter_code
_entity_poly.pdbx_strand_id
1 'polypeptide(L)'
;MSNRFETTFTALPQHIDENGHVNNTVWVRWMEELSVAHWQADALPDHVDAFAWVVTRHEIDYRGNVGEGAQVTGETIIKDGPRGARFDRHYEFRDADGKMLVRAKSTWAMVDRETARLMRVPPEVAAPFLPPEGEAG
;
A
#
# COMPACT_ATOMS: atom_id res chain seq x y z
N MET A 1 -11.16 7.31 -6.77
CA MET A 1 -12.00 6.13 -6.50
C MET A 1 -11.61 5.64 -5.12
N SER A 2 -12.55 5.29 -4.26
CA SER A 2 -12.29 5.08 -2.83
C SER A 2 -11.49 3.80 -2.52
N ASN A 3 -11.31 2.91 -3.50
CA ASN A 3 -10.45 1.74 -3.40
C ASN A 3 -9.03 1.95 -3.95
N ARG A 4 -8.69 3.15 -4.42
CA ARG A 4 -7.41 3.48 -5.06
C ARG A 4 -6.82 4.75 -4.47
N PHE A 5 -5.51 4.75 -4.27
CA PHE A 5 -4.78 5.89 -3.77
C PHE A 5 -3.44 6.01 -4.49
N GLU A 6 -2.97 7.24 -4.68
CA GLU A 6 -1.68 7.52 -5.28
C GLU A 6 -0.94 8.59 -4.48
N THR A 7 0.38 8.50 -4.47
CA THR A 7 1.26 9.56 -3.98
C THR A 7 2.59 9.53 -4.71
N THR A 8 3.36 10.59 -4.57
CA THR A 8 4.70 10.69 -5.14
C THR A 8 5.75 10.59 -4.04
N PHE A 9 6.77 9.77 -4.30
CA PHE A 9 7.94 9.62 -3.46
C PHE A 9 9.16 10.22 -4.15
N THR A 10 10.06 10.82 -3.37
CA THR A 10 11.37 11.27 -3.84
C THR A 10 12.45 10.32 -3.34
N ALA A 11 13.32 9.85 -4.24
CA ALA A 11 14.50 9.08 -3.86
C ALA A 11 15.51 10.00 -3.15
N LEU A 12 15.67 9.85 -1.84
CA LEU A 12 16.62 10.61 -1.03
C LEU A 12 17.97 9.89 -0.95
N PRO A 13 19.07 10.56 -0.58
CA PRO A 13 20.39 9.95 -0.52
C PRO A 13 20.43 8.66 0.32
N GLN A 14 19.75 8.65 1.47
CA GLN A 14 19.69 7.46 2.35
C GLN A 14 18.87 6.29 1.79
N HIS A 15 18.16 6.48 0.68
CA HIS A 15 17.42 5.41 0.02
C HIS A 15 18.31 4.63 -0.97
N ILE A 16 19.46 5.18 -1.33
CA ILE A 16 20.34 4.63 -2.37
C ILE A 16 21.33 3.64 -1.74
N ASP A 17 21.45 2.45 -2.31
CA ASP A 17 22.43 1.45 -1.89
C ASP A 17 23.70 1.46 -2.74
N GLU A 18 24.59 0.50 -2.47
CA GLU A 18 25.88 0.34 -3.16
C GLU A 18 25.75 0.14 -4.67
N ASN A 19 24.58 -0.28 -5.17
CA ASN A 19 24.33 -0.43 -6.60
C ASN A 19 23.95 0.91 -7.27
N GLY A 20 23.91 2.02 -6.54
CA GLY A 20 23.63 3.35 -7.07
C GLY A 20 22.15 3.63 -7.36
N HIS A 21 21.24 2.81 -6.83
CA HIS A 21 19.79 2.97 -7.02
C HIS A 21 19.04 2.75 -5.71
N VAL A 22 17.73 3.03 -5.70
CA VAL A 22 16.86 2.82 -4.53
C VAL A 22 16.89 1.36 -4.09
N ASN A 23 17.20 1.14 -2.80
CA ASN A 23 17.28 -0.19 -2.22
C ASN A 23 15.91 -0.89 -2.17
N ASN A 24 15.91 -2.22 -2.32
CA ASN A 24 14.70 -3.05 -2.26
C ASN A 24 13.87 -2.86 -0.98
N THR A 25 14.51 -2.61 0.17
CA THR A 25 13.79 -2.36 1.43
C THR A 25 13.03 -1.02 1.43
N VAL A 26 13.51 -0.02 0.68
CA VAL A 26 12.83 1.27 0.55
C VAL A 26 11.55 1.11 -0.26
N TRP A 27 11.54 0.26 -1.28
CA TRP A 27 10.32 -0.07 -2.01
C TRP A 27 9.25 -0.69 -1.09
N VAL A 28 9.64 -1.60 -0.20
CA VAL A 28 8.73 -2.16 0.82
C VAL A 28 8.21 -1.05 1.75
N ARG A 29 9.08 -0.15 2.20
CA ARG A 29 8.69 1.00 3.03
C ARG A 29 7.70 1.91 2.31
N TRP A 30 7.91 2.24 1.04
CA TRP A 30 6.98 3.06 0.27
C TRP A 30 5.63 2.37 0.05
N MET A 31 5.59 1.03 -0.08
CA MET A 31 4.31 0.29 -0.08
C MET A 31 3.55 0.45 1.23
N GLU A 32 4.24 0.39 2.36
CA GLU A 32 3.65 0.61 3.69
C GLU A 32 3.16 2.06 3.83
N GLU A 33 4.02 3.04 3.56
CA GLU A 33 3.69 4.47 3.63
C GLU A 33 2.48 4.81 2.75
N LEU A 34 2.43 4.29 1.51
CA LEU A 34 1.30 4.46 0.61
C LEU A 34 0.01 3.82 1.15
N SER A 35 0.12 2.66 1.80
CA SER A 35 -1.03 1.97 2.38
C SER A 35 -1.58 2.71 3.60
N VAL A 36 -0.68 3.19 4.47
CA VAL A 36 -1.02 3.97 5.65
C VAL A 36 -1.60 5.32 5.23
N ALA A 37 -1.03 6.00 4.24
CA ALA A 37 -1.57 7.27 3.73
C ALA A 37 -3.00 7.10 3.20
N HIS A 38 -3.26 6.04 2.42
CA HIS A 38 -4.62 5.72 1.96
C HIS A 38 -5.57 5.46 3.15
N TRP A 39 -5.14 4.67 4.14
CA TRP A 39 -5.93 4.40 5.34
C TRP A 39 -6.26 5.68 6.11
N GLN A 40 -5.28 6.56 6.34
CA GLN A 40 -5.45 7.83 7.05
C GLN A 40 -6.34 8.82 6.30
N ALA A 41 -6.34 8.78 4.97
CA ALA A 41 -7.15 9.69 4.15
C ALA A 41 -8.65 9.35 4.20
N ASP A 42 -8.99 8.06 4.15
CA ASP A 42 -10.35 7.62 3.85
C ASP A 42 -11.06 6.91 5.02
N ALA A 43 -10.32 6.45 6.04
CA ALA A 43 -10.93 5.84 7.22
C ALA A 43 -11.52 6.89 8.17
N LEU A 44 -12.53 6.50 8.94
CA LEU A 44 -13.03 7.32 10.03
C LEU A 44 -11.95 7.48 11.11
N PRO A 45 -11.82 8.66 11.75
CA PRO A 45 -10.83 8.90 12.81
C PRO A 45 -10.89 7.84 13.93
N ASP A 46 -12.08 7.50 14.40
CA ASP A 46 -12.26 6.47 15.44
C ASP A 46 -11.75 5.09 15.00
N HIS A 47 -11.84 4.76 13.70
CA HIS A 47 -11.28 3.51 13.17
C HIS A 47 -9.76 3.55 13.13
N VAL A 48 -9.16 4.69 12.77
CA VAL A 48 -7.70 4.90 12.76
C VAL A 48 -7.12 4.67 14.15
N ASP A 49 -7.82 5.16 15.18
CA ASP A 49 -7.41 5.06 16.58
C ASP A 49 -7.64 3.67 17.18
N ALA A 50 -8.67 2.96 16.74
CA ALA A 50 -9.02 1.62 17.26
C ALA A 50 -8.23 0.49 16.58
N PHE A 51 -7.89 0.63 15.30
CA PHE A 51 -7.39 -0.47 14.49
C PHE A 51 -6.01 -0.21 13.89
N ALA A 52 -5.25 -1.29 13.74
CA ALA A 52 -3.99 -1.33 13.03
C ALA A 52 -4.03 -2.41 11.95
N TRP A 53 -3.06 -2.34 11.04
CA TRP A 53 -2.92 -3.30 9.96
C TRP A 53 -1.52 -3.89 9.99
N VAL A 54 -1.43 -5.19 9.76
CA VAL A 54 -0.15 -5.89 9.64
C VAL A 54 -0.07 -6.59 8.29
N VAL A 55 1.11 -6.58 7.68
CA VAL A 55 1.36 -7.36 6.47
C VAL A 55 1.72 -8.79 6.85
N THR A 56 1.09 -9.75 6.19
CA THR A 56 1.34 -11.18 6.36
C THR A 56 2.16 -11.78 5.20
N ARG A 57 2.16 -11.12 4.04
CA ARG A 57 2.90 -11.55 2.85
C ARG A 57 3.12 -10.38 1.88
N HIS A 58 4.29 -10.35 1.26
CA HIS A 58 4.56 -9.56 0.06
C HIS A 58 4.93 -10.49 -1.10
N GLU A 59 4.50 -10.14 -2.31
CA GLU A 59 4.96 -10.68 -3.58
C GLU A 59 5.37 -9.48 -4.45
N ILE A 60 6.65 -9.40 -4.83
CA ILE A 60 7.22 -8.17 -5.44
C ILE A 60 8.02 -8.55 -6.69
N ASP A 61 7.66 -7.91 -7.80
CA ASP A 61 8.40 -7.94 -9.06
C ASP A 61 9.16 -6.61 -9.24
N TYR A 62 10.49 -6.68 -9.25
CA TYR A 62 11.36 -5.54 -9.57
C TYR A 62 11.67 -5.55 -11.07
N ARG A 63 11.18 -4.53 -11.79
CA ARG A 63 11.28 -4.40 -13.26
C ARG A 63 12.21 -3.27 -13.71
N GLY A 64 12.51 -2.35 -12.81
CA GLY A 64 13.40 -1.21 -13.00
C GLY A 64 13.77 -0.59 -11.67
N ASN A 65 14.57 0.47 -11.70
CA ASN A 65 14.97 1.20 -10.51
C ASN A 65 15.26 2.68 -10.87
N VAL A 66 15.43 3.51 -9.85
CA VAL A 66 15.75 4.93 -9.98
C VAL A 66 16.91 5.32 -9.06
N GLY A 67 17.62 6.40 -9.42
CA GLY A 67 18.69 6.99 -8.61
C GLY A 67 18.20 8.11 -7.70
N GLU A 68 19.13 8.72 -6.98
CA GLU A 68 18.88 9.88 -6.12
C GLU A 68 18.18 11.03 -6.87
N GLY A 69 17.25 11.71 -6.20
CA GLY A 69 16.52 12.87 -6.71
C GLY A 69 15.36 12.51 -7.65
N ALA A 70 15.25 11.27 -8.10
CA ALA A 70 14.15 10.83 -8.94
C ALA A 70 12.80 10.90 -8.20
N GLN A 71 11.76 11.28 -8.94
CA GLN A 71 10.37 11.19 -8.51
C GLN A 71 9.76 9.88 -8.98
N VAL A 72 9.01 9.24 -8.09
CA VAL A 72 8.32 7.98 -8.34
C VAL A 72 6.87 8.11 -7.92
N THR A 73 5.96 7.84 -8.85
CA THR A 73 4.52 7.76 -8.53
C THR A 73 4.20 6.34 -8.08
N GLY A 74 3.75 6.20 -6.83
CA GLY A 74 3.23 4.95 -6.29
C GLY A 74 1.70 4.98 -6.31
N GLU A 75 1.10 3.96 -6.89
CA GLU A 75 -0.34 3.73 -6.90
C GLU A 75 -0.66 2.42 -6.17
N THR A 76 -1.75 2.42 -5.42
CA THR A 76 -2.27 1.24 -4.76
C THR A 76 -3.76 1.05 -5.02
N ILE A 77 -4.20 -0.20 -5.17
CA ILE A 77 -5.61 -0.57 -5.38
C ILE A 77 -6.00 -1.79 -4.55
N ILE A 78 -7.19 -1.73 -3.96
CA ILE A 78 -7.89 -2.87 -3.35
C ILE A 78 -8.95 -3.34 -4.34
N LYS A 79 -8.76 -4.53 -4.93
CA LYS A 79 -9.61 -5.03 -6.01
C LYS A 79 -10.89 -5.70 -5.51
N ASP A 80 -10.77 -6.57 -4.53
CA ASP A 80 -11.89 -7.41 -4.07
C ASP A 80 -12.62 -6.84 -2.84
N GLY A 81 -12.09 -5.76 -2.28
CA GLY A 81 -12.45 -5.30 -0.95
C GLY A 81 -11.99 -6.25 0.17
N PRO A 82 -12.01 -5.81 1.43
CA PRO A 82 -11.70 -6.68 2.56
C PRO A 82 -12.72 -7.80 2.77
N ARG A 83 -12.26 -9.06 2.80
CA ARG A 83 -13.11 -10.24 3.03
C ARG A 83 -12.59 -11.06 4.20
N GLY A 84 -13.34 -11.08 5.30
CA GLY A 84 -12.91 -11.81 6.50
C GLY A 84 -11.84 -11.04 7.26
N ALA A 85 -10.76 -11.70 7.67
CA ALA A 85 -9.67 -11.08 8.44
C ALA A 85 -8.52 -10.56 7.58
N ARG A 86 -8.53 -10.83 6.26
CA ARG A 86 -7.43 -10.52 5.36
C ARG A 86 -7.92 -9.92 4.05
N PHE A 87 -7.06 -9.16 3.39
CA PHE A 87 -7.30 -8.67 2.06
C PHE A 87 -6.00 -8.42 1.30
N ASP A 88 -6.07 -8.52 -0.02
CA ASP A 88 -4.93 -8.23 -0.88
C ASP A 88 -5.01 -6.79 -1.38
N ARG A 89 -3.84 -6.14 -1.37
CA ARG A 89 -3.62 -4.81 -1.92
C ARG A 89 -2.57 -4.92 -3.01
N HIS A 90 -2.83 -4.32 -4.16
CA HIS A 90 -1.90 -4.28 -5.28
C HIS A 90 -1.20 -2.93 -5.35
N TYR A 91 0.01 -2.93 -5.88
CA TYR A 91 0.86 -1.76 -6.00
C TYR A 91 1.54 -1.72 -7.35
N GLU A 92 1.65 -0.51 -7.88
CA GLU A 92 2.47 -0.20 -9.03
C GLU A 92 3.25 1.08 -8.75
N PHE A 93 4.55 1.05 -9.05
CA PHE A 93 5.42 2.21 -8.98
C PHE A 93 5.98 2.52 -10.35
N ARG A 94 5.88 3.78 -10.76
CA ARG A 94 6.31 4.25 -12.07
C ARG A 94 7.23 5.47 -11.94
N ASP A 95 8.18 5.61 -12.85
CA ASP A 95 8.98 6.83 -12.96
C ASP A 95 8.18 7.98 -13.61
N ALA A 96 8.81 9.13 -13.76
CA ALA A 96 8.22 10.33 -14.36
C ALA A 96 7.78 10.13 -15.82
N ASP A 97 8.38 9.18 -16.55
CA ASP A 97 8.03 8.84 -17.93
C ASP A 97 6.93 7.76 -18.00
N GLY A 98 6.43 7.30 -16.86
CA GLY A 98 5.39 6.27 -16.75
C GLY A 98 5.90 4.84 -16.91
N LYS A 99 7.22 4.61 -16.94
CA LYS A 99 7.79 3.27 -17.00
C LYS A 99 7.59 2.55 -15.68
N MET A 100 7.14 1.30 -15.76
CA MET A 100 6.96 0.44 -14.59
C MET A 100 8.30 0.08 -13.95
N LEU A 101 8.46 0.40 -12.67
CA LEU A 101 9.65 0.11 -11.86
C LEU A 101 9.40 -1.11 -10.97
N VAL A 102 8.32 -1.10 -10.20
CA VAL A 102 7.97 -2.16 -9.25
C VAL A 102 6.49 -2.46 -9.34
N ARG A 103 6.15 -3.74 -9.35
CA ARG A 103 4.78 -4.23 -9.17
C ARG A 103 4.74 -5.14 -7.97
N ALA A 104 3.76 -4.97 -7.09
CA ALA A 104 3.65 -5.79 -5.91
C ALA A 104 2.21 -6.14 -5.55
N LYS A 105 2.09 -7.16 -4.70
CA LYS A 105 0.87 -7.51 -3.99
C LYS A 105 1.23 -7.79 -2.53
N SER A 106 0.44 -7.22 -1.61
CA SER A 106 0.60 -7.43 -0.17
C SER A 106 -0.69 -7.97 0.41
N THR A 107 -0.60 -9.00 1.24
CA THR A 107 -1.73 -9.53 2.01
C THR A 107 -1.74 -8.92 3.41
N TRP A 108 -2.77 -8.14 3.71
CA TRP A 108 -2.93 -7.42 4.96
C TRP A 108 -3.92 -8.13 5.89
N ALA A 109 -3.73 -7.96 7.20
CA ALA A 109 -4.66 -8.40 8.22
C ALA A 109 -4.92 -7.30 9.25
N MET A 110 -6.15 -7.22 9.75
CA MET A 110 -6.54 -6.23 10.75
C MET A 110 -6.17 -6.71 12.15
N VAL A 111 -5.70 -5.77 12.97
CA VAL A 111 -5.38 -5.96 14.38
C VAL A 111 -6.16 -4.94 15.20
N ASP A 112 -6.81 -5.41 16.26
CA ASP A 112 -7.35 -4.56 17.31
C ASP A 112 -6.20 -4.00 18.15
N ARG A 113 -6.09 -2.66 18.28
CA ARG A 113 -4.95 -2.04 18.96
C ARG A 113 -4.92 -2.28 20.46
N GLU A 114 -6.07 -2.41 21.10
CA GLU A 114 -6.17 -2.62 22.55
C GLU A 114 -5.67 -4.03 22.92
N THR A 115 -6.09 -5.03 22.16
CA THR A 115 -5.81 -6.45 22.45
C THR A 115 -4.59 -6.99 21.70
N ALA A 116 -4.10 -6.27 20.68
CA ALA A 116 -3.07 -6.70 19.74
C ALA A 116 -3.38 -8.03 19.03
N ARG A 117 -4.67 -8.35 18.86
CA ARG A 117 -5.13 -9.60 18.22
C ARG A 117 -5.63 -9.37 16.81
N LEU A 118 -5.41 -10.37 15.95
CA LEU A 118 -6.01 -10.42 14.62
C LEU A 118 -7.53 -10.50 14.72
N MET A 119 -8.22 -9.70 13.90
CA MET A 119 -9.68 -9.67 13.86
C MET A 119 -10.23 -9.65 12.44
N ARG A 120 -11.54 -9.91 12.32
CA ARG A 120 -12.28 -9.72 11.07
C ARG A 120 -12.42 -8.22 10.79
N VAL A 121 -12.27 -7.81 9.53
CA VAL A 121 -12.56 -6.44 9.11
C VAL A 121 -14.08 -6.21 9.17
N PRO A 122 -14.57 -5.26 9.99
CA PRO A 122 -15.99 -4.93 10.03
C PRO A 122 -16.46 -4.29 8.71
N PRO A 123 -17.70 -4.55 8.24
CA PRO A 123 -18.22 -3.98 7.00
C PRO A 123 -18.12 -2.45 6.92
N GLU A 124 -18.40 -1.75 8.02
CA GLU A 124 -18.32 -0.31 8.14
C GLU A 124 -16.89 0.23 8.01
N VAL A 125 -15.89 -0.57 8.40
CA VAL A 125 -14.48 -0.23 8.20
C VAL A 125 -14.04 -0.50 6.77
N ALA A 126 -14.59 -1.55 6.14
CA ALA A 126 -14.32 -1.89 4.76
C ALA A 126 -15.00 -0.95 3.75
N ALA A 127 -16.15 -0.38 4.10
CA ALA A 127 -17.03 0.38 3.20
C ALA A 127 -16.32 1.49 2.40
N PRO A 128 -15.42 2.31 2.97
CA PRO A 128 -14.68 3.31 2.19
C PRO A 128 -13.80 2.69 1.11
N PHE A 129 -13.32 1.47 1.30
CA PHE A 129 -12.29 0.85 0.46
C PHE A 129 -12.85 -0.17 -0.55
N LEU A 130 -14.17 -0.29 -0.65
CA LEU A 130 -14.79 -1.20 -1.59
C LEU A 130 -14.61 -0.71 -3.04
N PRO A 131 -14.39 -1.63 -3.99
CA PRO A 131 -14.37 -1.27 -5.40
C PRO A 131 -15.73 -0.68 -5.83
N PRO A 132 -15.75 0.19 -6.86
CA PRO A 132 -17.02 0.62 -7.46
C PRO A 132 -17.83 -0.57 -7.97
N GLU A 133 -19.15 -0.47 -7.92
CA GLU A 133 -20.05 -1.52 -8.43
C GLU A 133 -19.72 -1.86 -9.89
N GLY A 134 -19.49 -3.15 -10.18
CA GLY A 134 -19.17 -3.65 -11.53
C GLY A 134 -17.68 -3.83 -11.84
N GLU A 135 -16.76 -3.44 -10.95
CA GLU A 135 -15.31 -3.65 -11.12
C GLU A 135 -14.72 -4.76 -10.21
N ALA A 136 -15.56 -5.50 -9.48
CA ALA A 136 -15.13 -6.66 -8.71
C ALA A 136 -14.74 -7.79 -9.69
N GLY A 137 -13.46 -8.12 -9.76
CA GLY A 137 -12.87 -9.10 -10.68
C GLY A 137 -12.14 -10.21 -9.97
#